data_AF-A0A938Z560-F1
#
_entry.id   AF-A0A938Z560-F1
#
_cell.length_a   1.000
_cell.length_b   1.000
_cell.length_c   1.000
_cell.angle_alpha   90.00
_cell.angle_beta   90.00
_cell.angle_gamma   90.00
#
_symmetry.space_group_name_H-M   'P 1'
#
loop_
_entity.id
_entity.type
_entity.pdbx_description
1 polymer ?
#
loop_
_entity_poly.entity_id
_entity_poly.type
_entity_poly.pdbx_seq_one_letter_code
_entity_poly.pdbx_strand_id
1 'polypeptide(L)'
;MKAGGTMELQKALQAIRTKELQSIYLVIGIEMFLQEQVRTAFLERFSVGKDDLNFASFDMEKDSLDMVIQEAQSLPFFGDQRLLFVERPLFL
;
A
#
# COMPACT_ATOMS: atom_id res chain seq x y z
N MET A 1 -12.44 16.26 0.94
CA MET A 1 -11.63 15.07 1.29
C MET A 1 -12.27 14.42 2.50
N LYS A 2 -12.76 13.18 2.39
CA LYS A 2 -13.27 12.49 3.59
C LYS A 2 -12.06 12.16 4.47
N ALA A 3 -12.04 12.70 5.68
CA ALA A 3 -11.11 12.24 6.70
C ALA A 3 -11.29 10.72 6.84
N GLY A 4 -10.27 9.95 6.49
CA GLY A 4 -10.26 8.51 6.75
C GLY A 4 -10.36 8.31 8.26
N GLY A 5 -11.35 7.55 8.71
CA GLY A 5 -11.46 7.21 10.13
C GLY A 5 -10.30 6.30 10.53
N THR A 6 -9.69 6.57 11.69
CA THR A 6 -8.69 5.68 12.29
C THR A 6 -9.33 4.31 12.57
N MET A 7 -8.63 3.23 12.24
CA MET A 7 -9.12 1.88 12.41
C MET A 7 -8.12 1.03 13.20
N GLU A 8 -8.63 0.29 14.17
CA GLU A 8 -7.86 -0.71 14.92
C GLU A 8 -7.22 -1.75 14.01
N LEU A 9 -5.99 -2.16 14.28
CA LEU A 9 -5.19 -3.04 13.40
C LEU A 9 -5.95 -4.31 13.00
N GLN A 10 -6.56 -5.01 13.96
CA GLN A 10 -7.27 -6.27 13.67
C GLN A 10 -8.47 -6.05 12.72
N LYS A 11 -9.18 -4.93 12.89
CA LYS A 11 -10.28 -4.55 12.00
C LYS A 11 -9.75 -4.15 10.62
N ALA A 12 -8.62 -3.45 10.55
CA ALA A 12 -7.97 -3.09 9.29
C ALA A 12 -7.53 -4.34 8.51
N LEU A 13 -6.86 -5.27 9.17
CA LEU A 13 -6.44 -6.55 8.58
C LEU A 13 -7.65 -7.36 8.07
N GLN A 14 -8.73 -7.44 8.84
CA GLN A 14 -9.96 -8.09 8.38
C GLN A 14 -10.57 -7.35 7.17
N ALA A 15 -10.60 -6.02 7.19
CA ALA A 15 -11.12 -5.22 6.09
C ALA A 15 -10.34 -5.42 4.80
N ILE A 16 -8.99 -5.42 4.85
CA ILE A 16 -8.13 -5.67 3.69
C ILE A 16 -8.45 -7.03 3.06
N ARG A 17 -8.64 -8.06 3.89
CA ARG A 17 -8.91 -9.42 3.41
C ARG A 17 -10.30 -9.62 2.81
N THR A 18 -11.31 -8.88 3.29
CA THR A 18 -12.72 -9.26 3.05
C THR A 18 -13.58 -8.18 2.40
N LYS A 19 -13.17 -6.92 2.46
CA LYS A 19 -13.96 -5.80 1.92
C LYS A 19 -13.45 -5.36 0.56
N GLU A 20 -14.26 -4.53 -0.09
CA GLU A 20 -13.81 -3.76 -1.25
C GLU A 20 -12.69 -2.81 -0.84
N LEU A 21 -11.60 -2.83 -1.60
CA LEU A 21 -10.43 -2.03 -1.31
C LEU A 21 -10.61 -0.60 -1.81
N GLN A 22 -10.11 0.35 -1.04
CA GLN A 22 -9.95 1.75 -1.45
C GLN A 22 -8.64 1.91 -2.22
N SER A 23 -8.50 2.97 -3.02
CA SER A 23 -7.29 3.19 -3.82
C SER A 23 -6.07 3.60 -2.99
N ILE A 24 -6.27 4.20 -1.81
CA ILE A 24 -5.19 4.76 -0.98
C ILE A 24 -5.42 4.41 0.49
N TYR A 25 -4.36 3.96 1.15
CA TYR A 25 -4.31 3.68 2.58
C TYR A 25 -3.12 4.39 3.22
N LEU A 26 -3.32 4.89 4.43
CA LEU A 26 -2.25 5.44 5.27
C LEU A 26 -2.05 4.52 6.47
N VAL A 27 -0.84 3.97 6.60
CA VAL A 27 -0.43 3.13 7.74
C VAL A 27 0.63 3.90 8.51
N ILE A 28 0.31 4.32 9.73
CA ILE A 28 1.20 5.11 10.60
C ILE A 28 1.41 4.39 11.93
N GLY A 29 2.56 4.62 12.57
CA GLY A 29 2.96 4.02 13.83
C GLY A 29 4.46 3.77 13.87
N ILE A 30 4.99 3.42 15.05
CA ILE A 30 6.43 3.13 15.24
C ILE A 30 6.74 1.62 15.23
N GLU A 31 5.71 0.79 15.35
CA GLU A 31 5.86 -0.66 15.48
C GLU A 31 5.98 -1.32 14.10
N MET A 32 7.22 -1.56 13.65
CA MET A 32 7.51 -2.17 12.34
C MET A 32 6.80 -3.51 12.16
N PHE A 33 6.74 -4.34 13.20
CA PHE A 33 6.07 -5.64 13.13
C PHE A 33 4.57 -5.54 12.78
N LEU A 34 3.90 -4.47 13.22
CA LEU A 34 2.48 -4.25 12.90
C LEU A 34 2.31 -3.71 11.47
N GLN A 35 3.22 -2.87 11.02
CA GLN A 35 3.25 -2.38 9.63
C GLN A 35 3.48 -3.53 8.65
N GLU A 36 4.40 -4.44 8.96
CA GLU A 36 4.68 -5.63 8.12
C GLU A 36 3.48 -6.58 8.04
N GLN A 37 2.68 -6.70 9.10
CA GLN A 37 1.42 -7.46 9.04
C GLN A 37 0.44 -6.83 8.03
N VAL A 38 0.33 -5.50 7.99
CA VAL A 38 -0.52 -4.80 7.02
C VAL A 38 0.01 -4.99 5.59
N ARG A 39 1.33 -4.86 5.38
CA ARG A 39 1.96 -5.12 4.08
C ARG A 39 1.68 -6.54 3.59
N THR A 40 1.91 -7.52 4.45
CA THR A 40 1.67 -8.94 4.14
C THR A 40 0.22 -9.18 3.76
N ALA A 41 -0.74 -8.60 4.51
CA ALA A 41 -2.15 -8.73 4.19
C ALA A 41 -2.52 -8.16 2.80
N PHE A 42 -1.90 -7.07 2.36
CA PHE A 42 -2.07 -6.57 1.00
C PHE A 42 -1.41 -7.46 -0.05
N LEU A 43 -0.16 -7.90 0.16
CA LEU A 43 0.52 -8.81 -0.76
C LEU A 43 -0.28 -10.11 -0.98
N GLU A 44 -0.79 -10.70 0.11
CA GLU A 44 -1.66 -11.88 0.06
C GLU A 44 -2.98 -11.57 -0.68
N ARG A 45 -3.61 -10.44 -0.38
CA ARG A 45 -4.90 -10.04 -0.98
C ARG A 45 -4.82 -9.87 -2.50
N PHE A 46 -3.71 -9.34 -2.99
CA PHE A 46 -3.43 -9.19 -4.42
C PHE A 46 -2.74 -10.40 -5.03
N SER A 47 -2.30 -11.37 -4.21
CA SER A 47 -1.55 -12.55 -4.64
C SER A 47 -0.29 -12.21 -5.45
N VAL A 48 0.39 -11.12 -5.07
CA VAL A 48 1.60 -10.62 -5.74
C VAL A 48 2.86 -10.94 -4.94
N GLY A 49 3.93 -11.27 -5.65
CA GLY A 49 5.28 -11.44 -5.10
C GLY A 49 6.17 -10.21 -5.31
N LYS A 50 7.42 -10.26 -4.83
CA LYS A 50 8.38 -9.17 -5.01
C LYS A 50 8.74 -8.88 -6.47
N ASP A 51 8.71 -9.92 -7.31
CA ASP A 51 9.06 -9.84 -8.73
C ASP A 51 7.82 -9.69 -9.63
N ASP A 52 6.65 -9.42 -9.05
CA ASP A 52 5.40 -9.25 -9.80
C ASP A 52 5.37 -7.89 -10.51
N LEU A 53 5.02 -7.87 -11.80
CA LEU A 53 4.96 -6.65 -12.61
C LEU A 53 3.84 -5.69 -12.17
N ASN A 54 2.86 -6.18 -11.40
CA ASN A 54 1.82 -5.38 -10.77
C ASN A 54 2.14 -5.00 -9.32
N PHE A 55 3.39 -5.13 -8.90
CA PHE A 55 3.86 -4.68 -7.60
C PHE A 55 5.11 -3.79 -7.73
N ALA A 56 5.12 -2.69 -6.97
CA ALA A 56 6.34 -1.91 -6.77
C ALA A 56 6.40 -1.34 -5.35
N SER A 57 7.61 -1.13 -4.85
CA SER A 57 7.89 -0.57 -3.53
C SER A 57 8.88 0.57 -3.66
N PHE A 58 8.55 1.71 -3.07
CA PHE A 58 9.34 2.93 -3.11
C PHE A 58 9.74 3.36 -1.69
N ASP A 59 10.91 3.96 -1.59
CA ASP A 59 11.45 4.59 -0.39
C ASP A 59 11.50 6.10 -0.62
N MET A 60 10.65 6.89 0.04
CA MET A 60 10.60 8.33 -0.21
C MET A 60 11.86 9.10 0.23
N GLU A 61 12.80 8.47 0.94
CA GLU A 61 14.12 9.04 1.19
C GLU A 61 15.04 8.96 -0.04
N LYS A 62 14.71 8.11 -1.02
CA LYS A 62 15.52 7.81 -2.21
C LYS A 62 14.79 8.08 -3.52
N ASP A 63 13.51 7.75 -3.56
CA ASP A 63 12.63 7.86 -4.71
C ASP A 63 11.79 9.13 -4.63
N SER A 64 11.66 9.85 -5.74
CA SER A 64 10.88 11.09 -5.77
C SER A 64 9.38 10.79 -5.73
N LEU A 65 8.61 11.69 -5.10
CA LEU A 65 7.15 11.61 -5.12
C LEU A 65 6.60 11.61 -6.56
N ASP A 66 7.21 12.37 -7.48
CA ASP A 66 6.81 12.41 -8.88
C ASP A 66 6.92 11.03 -9.55
N MET A 67 7.97 10.26 -9.24
CA MET A 67 8.14 8.90 -9.75
C MET A 67 7.05 7.97 -9.22
N VAL A 68 6.73 8.05 -7.93
CA VAL A 68 5.64 7.29 -7.31
C VAL A 68 4.30 7.60 -7.97
N ILE A 69 4.01 8.89 -8.19
CA ILE A 69 2.76 9.34 -8.83
C ILE A 69 2.69 8.85 -10.28
N GLN A 70 3.78 8.95 -11.03
CA GLN A 70 3.85 8.47 -12.40
C GLN A 70 3.57 6.95 -12.47
N GLU A 71 4.15 6.18 -11.55
CA GLU A 71 3.91 4.73 -11.49
C GLU A 71 2.45 4.41 -11.16
N ALA A 72 1.85 5.14 -10.20
CA ALA A 72 0.45 5.00 -9.80
C ALA A 72 -0.56 5.36 -10.89
N GLN A 73 -0.19 6.22 -11.84
CA GLN A 73 -1.03 6.62 -12.97
C GLN A 73 -0.88 5.70 -14.18
N SER A 74 0.13 4.84 -14.20
CA SER A 74 0.36 3.93 -15.32
C SER A 74 -0.58 2.72 -15.27
N LEU A 75 -0.79 2.08 -16.43
CA LEU A 75 -1.69 0.94 -16.54
C LEU A 75 -1.06 -0.32 -15.93
N PRO A 76 -1.82 -1.15 -15.18
CA PRO A 76 -1.34 -2.45 -14.72
C PRO A 76 -0.96 -3.38 -15.90
N PHE A 77 -0.01 -4.29 -15.65
CA PHE A 77 0.42 -5.30 -16.61
C PHE A 77 -0.58 -6.46 -16.64
N PHE A 78 -1.45 -6.51 -17.67
CA PHE A 78 -2.49 -7.52 -17.89
C PHE A 78 -3.35 -7.86 -16.65
N GLY A 79 -3.68 -6.85 -15.83
CA GLY A 79 -4.50 -7.01 -14.63
C GLY A 79 -5.38 -5.79 -14.37
N ASP A 80 -6.28 -5.92 -13.39
CA ASP A 80 -7.22 -4.85 -13.04
C ASP A 80 -6.59 -3.79 -12.14
N GLN A 81 -5.60 -4.17 -11.33
CA GLN A 81 -5.05 -3.32 -10.28
C GLN A 81 -3.55 -3.56 -10.11
N ARG A 82 -2.86 -2.52 -9.63
CA ARG A 82 -1.45 -2.53 -9.24
C ARG A 82 -1.33 -2.16 -7.76
N LEU A 83 -0.47 -2.87 -7.04
CA LEU A 83 -0.16 -2.58 -5.64
C LEU A 83 1.15 -1.80 -5.54
N LEU A 84 1.09 -0.64 -4.89
CA LEU A 84 2.26 0.21 -4.65
C LEU A 84 2.46 0.39 -3.15
N PHE A 85 3.67 0.15 -2.68
CA PHE A 85 4.09 0.53 -1.34
C PHE A 85 4.98 1.76 -1.39
N VAL A 86 4.74 2.70 -0.49
CA VAL A 86 5.50 3.95 -0.36
C VAL A 86 5.91 4.07 1.10
N GLU A 87 7.20 3.95 1.36
CA GLU A 87 7.78 3.90 2.70
C GLU A 87 8.47 5.21 3.08
N ARG A 88 8.64 5.42 4.39
CA ARG A 88 9.36 6.56 4.97
C ARG A 88 8.94 7.93 4.39
N PRO A 89 7.64 8.25 4.42
CA PRO A 89 7.15 9.52 3.89
C PRO A 89 7.74 10.69 4.69
N LEU A 90 8.49 11.57 4.02
CA LEU A 90 9.27 12.65 4.64
C LEU A 90 8.44 13.74 5.34
N PHE A 91 7.13 13.82 5.07
CA PHE A 91 6.28 14.95 5.43
C PHE A 91 5.10 14.60 6.35
N LEU A 92 5.04 13.37 6.87
CA LEU A 92 3.93 12.89 7.72
C LEU A 92 4.31 12.80 9.20
#